data_AF-A0AAV8XUY8-F1
#
_entry.id   AF-A0AAV8XUY8-F1
#
_cell.length_a   1.000
_cell.length_b   1.000
_cell.length_c   1.000
_cell.angle_alpha   90.00
_cell.angle_beta   90.00
_cell.angle_gamma   90.00
#
_symmetry.space_group_name_H-M   'P 1'
#
loop_
_entity.id
_entity.type
_entity.pdbx_description
1 polymer ?
#
loop_
_entity_poly.entity_id
_entity_poly.type
_entity_poly.pdbx_seq_one_letter_code
_entity_poly.pdbx_strand_id
1 'polypeptide(L)'
;MTLLMKRSSDNLTGDIDEIILQIVYGNSRKPPGDEKSPSQRLMVKSEEEEENEEDTLIGIWAPPNSLAKAVALKLLFPNLSAPYKLPETEPTPLYVAVAYDAFKARDVMELSAQYPGQVMAYGFFSSDIPAEAQLVAKTVEKFEERTIPTT
;
A
#
# COMPACT_ATOMS: atom_id res chain seq x y z
N MET A 1 -9.62 -15.33 35.79
CA MET A 1 -10.42 -16.18 34.89
C MET A 1 -9.64 -16.33 33.59
N THR A 2 -8.83 -17.37 33.45
CA THR A 2 -7.99 -17.60 32.26
C THR A 2 -8.81 -18.35 31.22
N LEU A 3 -9.34 -17.64 30.21
CA LEU A 3 -9.98 -18.29 29.06
C LEU A 3 -8.90 -18.97 28.22
N LEU A 4 -8.72 -20.28 28.46
CA LEU A 4 -7.84 -21.14 27.67
C LEU A 4 -8.60 -21.58 26.42
N MET A 5 -8.73 -20.70 25.42
CA MET A 5 -9.25 -21.10 24.12
C MET A 5 -8.21 -22.02 23.45
N LYS A 6 -8.61 -23.27 23.21
CA LYS A 6 -7.86 -24.23 22.41
C LYS A 6 -7.75 -23.70 20.98
N ARG A 7 -6.60 -23.15 20.62
CA ARG A 7 -6.33 -22.59 19.29
C ARG A 7 -6.16 -23.74 18.30
N SER A 8 -7.10 -23.89 17.36
CA SER A 8 -6.92 -24.74 16.17
C SER A 8 -6.29 -23.89 15.06
N SER A 9 -5.17 -24.38 14.52
CA SER A 9 -4.42 -23.78 13.41
C SER A 9 -4.96 -24.20 12.04
N ASP A 10 -6.02 -25.01 11.99
CA ASP A 10 -6.32 -25.85 10.83
C ASP A 10 -7.00 -25.10 9.67
N ASN A 11 -7.29 -23.79 9.82
CA ASN A 11 -8.03 -22.99 8.83
C ASN A 11 -7.56 -21.53 8.70
N LEU A 12 -6.28 -21.23 8.94
CA LEU A 12 -5.79 -19.85 8.85
C LEU A 12 -5.61 -19.41 7.40
N THR A 13 -6.56 -18.61 6.91
CA THR A 13 -6.53 -17.91 5.63
C THR A 13 -5.56 -16.74 5.69
N GLY A 14 -4.98 -16.36 4.54
CA GLY A 14 -3.85 -15.41 4.47
C GLY A 14 -4.15 -13.94 4.81
N ASP A 15 -5.41 -13.61 5.12
CA ASP A 15 -5.80 -12.24 5.51
C ASP A 15 -5.59 -12.01 7.01
N ILE A 16 -4.91 -10.91 7.36
CA ILE A 16 -4.60 -10.56 8.75
C ILE A 16 -5.86 -10.33 9.57
N ASP A 17 -6.92 -9.80 8.96
CA ASP A 17 -8.16 -9.50 9.68
C ASP A 17 -8.87 -10.80 10.07
N GLU A 18 -8.88 -11.81 9.20
CA GLU A 18 -9.40 -13.13 9.53
C GLU A 18 -8.56 -13.85 10.60
N ILE A 19 -7.23 -13.70 10.55
CA ILE A 19 -6.32 -14.23 11.56
C ILE A 19 -6.62 -13.59 12.93
N ILE A 20 -6.76 -12.26 12.99
CA ILE A 20 -7.11 -11.54 14.22
C ILE A 20 -8.48 -12.00 14.74
N LEU A 21 -9.49 -12.10 13.87
CA LEU A 21 -10.82 -12.56 14.27
C LEU A 21 -10.80 -14.00 14.79
N GLN A 22 -10.01 -14.88 14.17
CA GLN A 22 -9.86 -16.26 14.62
C GLN A 22 -9.10 -16.35 15.95
N ILE A 23 -8.12 -15.49 16.18
CA ILE A 23 -7.40 -15.41 17.47
C ILE A 23 -8.34 -14.97 18.59
N VAL A 24 -9.17 -13.95 18.34
CA VAL A 24 -10.01 -13.32 19.35
C VAL A 24 -11.30 -14.12 19.60
N TYR A 25 -11.94 -14.60 18.54
CA TYR A 25 -13.26 -15.25 18.58
C TYR A 25 -13.25 -16.74 18.24
N GLY A 26 -12.08 -17.31 17.95
CA GLY A 26 -11.96 -18.71 17.52
C GLY A 26 -12.61 -18.95 16.15
N ASN A 27 -13.05 -20.19 15.91
CA ASN A 27 -13.64 -20.61 14.64
C ASN A 27 -14.92 -19.83 14.26
N SER A 28 -15.56 -19.16 15.22
CA SER A 28 -16.75 -18.35 14.93
C SER A 28 -16.42 -17.10 14.10
N ARG A 29 -15.19 -16.56 14.24
CA ARG A 29 -14.70 -15.31 13.63
C ARG A 29 -15.64 -14.11 13.81
N LYS A 30 -16.59 -14.18 14.74
CA LYS A 30 -17.63 -13.19 14.96
C LYS A 30 -17.67 -12.81 16.43
N PRO A 31 -17.88 -11.53 16.74
CA PRO A 31 -18.02 -11.10 18.12
C PRO A 31 -19.20 -11.80 18.77
N PRO A 32 -19.07 -12.23 20.04
CA PRO A 32 -20.20 -12.75 20.79
C PRO A 32 -21.14 -11.58 21.18
N GLY A 33 -22.45 -11.78 21.06
CA GLY A 33 -23.45 -10.82 21.53
C GLY A 33 -24.74 -10.84 20.71
N ASP A 34 -25.82 -10.34 21.31
CA ASP A 34 -27.10 -10.10 20.62
C ASP A 34 -27.05 -8.79 19.82
N GLU A 35 -28.09 -8.52 19.03
CA GLU A 35 -28.22 -7.34 18.16
C GLU A 35 -28.06 -6.00 18.89
N LYS A 36 -28.23 -5.98 20.22
CA LYS A 36 -28.07 -4.79 21.07
C LYS A 36 -26.64 -4.59 21.60
N SER A 37 -25.72 -5.49 21.28
CA SER A 37 -24.34 -5.44 21.79
C SER A 37 -23.56 -4.25 21.22
N PRO A 38 -22.62 -3.66 21.98
CA PRO A 38 -21.76 -2.58 21.49
C PRO A 38 -20.96 -2.96 20.23
N SER A 39 -20.57 -4.23 20.09
CA SER A 39 -19.91 -4.77 18.90
C SER A 39 -20.77 -4.63 17.64
N GLN A 40 -22.09 -4.79 17.74
CA GLN A 40 -22.98 -4.65 16.59
C GLN A 40 -23.08 -3.19 16.14
N ARG A 41 -23.13 -2.24 17.09
CA ARG A 41 -23.13 -0.80 16.79
C ARG A 41 -21.87 -0.35 16.05
N LEU A 42 -20.73 -0.98 16.34
CA LEU A 42 -19.45 -0.69 15.68
C LEU A 42 -19.36 -1.25 14.25
N MET A 43 -20.13 -2.27 13.90
CA MET A 43 -20.10 -2.88 12.55
C MET A 43 -20.99 -2.16 11.54
N VAL A 44 -21.92 -1.32 11.97
CA VAL A 44 -22.97 -0.71 11.12
C VAL A 44 -22.49 0.58 10.43
N LYS A 45 -21.28 1.07 10.71
CA LYS A 45 -20.83 2.39 10.25
C LYS A 45 -20.16 2.35 8.86
N SER A 46 -20.91 2.02 7.81
CA SER A 46 -20.38 2.19 6.44
C SER A 46 -21.33 2.57 5.30
N GLU A 47 -22.66 2.73 5.46
CA GLU A 47 -23.49 3.05 4.28
C GLU A 47 -24.57 4.14 4.43
N GLU A 48 -24.94 4.59 5.63
CA GLU A 48 -26.01 5.60 5.77
C GLU A 48 -25.54 6.78 6.65
N GLU A 49 -25.27 7.90 5.99
CA GLU A 49 -25.11 9.22 6.59
C GLU A 49 -26.47 9.66 7.17
N GLU A 50 -26.75 9.31 8.43
CA GLU A 50 -27.66 10.10 9.26
C GLU A 50 -26.92 10.50 10.54
N GLU A 51 -26.66 11.80 10.65
CA GLU A 51 -26.09 12.47 11.82
C GLU A 51 -26.99 12.24 13.05
N ASN A 52 -26.76 11.15 13.78
CA ASN A 52 -27.09 11.08 15.19
C ASN A 52 -25.80 11.34 15.98
N GLU A 53 -25.74 12.50 16.65
CA GLU A 53 -24.59 13.00 17.44
C GLU A 53 -24.17 12.07 18.61
N GLU A 54 -24.89 10.97 18.86
CA GLU A 54 -24.64 10.05 19.98
C GLU A 54 -23.68 8.88 19.68
N ASP A 55 -23.28 8.64 18.43
CA ASP A 55 -22.44 7.49 18.05
C ASP A 55 -20.94 7.84 17.88
N THR A 56 -20.42 8.64 18.81
CA THR A 56 -18.97 8.84 18.92
C THR A 56 -18.41 7.86 19.95
N LEU A 57 -18.06 6.64 19.51
CA LEU A 57 -17.27 5.70 20.31
C LEU A 57 -15.81 6.18 20.33
N ILE A 58 -15.55 7.21 21.13
CA ILE A 58 -14.22 7.77 21.37
C ILE A 58 -13.40 6.72 22.13
N GLY A 59 -12.35 6.20 21.51
CA GLY A 59 -11.28 5.50 22.22
C GLY A 59 -10.81 4.17 21.61
N ILE A 60 -11.42 3.68 20.54
CA ILE A 60 -10.94 2.47 19.87
C ILE A 60 -10.20 2.87 18.60
N TRP A 61 -8.87 2.82 18.65
CA TRP A 61 -8.02 3.00 17.48
C TRP A 61 -7.51 1.64 17.01
N ALA A 62 -7.68 1.36 15.72
CA ALA A 62 -7.08 0.21 15.05
C ALA A 62 -6.17 0.71 13.92
N PRO A 63 -5.03 0.04 13.65
CA PRO A 63 -4.19 0.42 12.52
C PRO A 63 -5.00 0.35 11.20
N PRO A 64 -4.85 1.35 10.32
CA PRO A 64 -5.72 1.49 9.14
C PRO A 64 -5.41 0.48 8.02
N ASN A 65 -4.21 -0.08 7.98
CA ASN A 65 -3.78 -0.99 6.92
C ASN A 65 -3.37 -2.38 7.47
N SER A 66 -3.55 -3.41 6.65
CA SER A 66 -3.30 -4.81 7.01
C SER A 66 -1.85 -5.06 7.44
N LEU A 67 -0.88 -4.40 6.79
CA LEU A 67 0.53 -4.52 7.15
C LEU A 67 0.81 -3.97 8.56
N ALA A 68 0.27 -2.80 8.90
CA ALA A 68 0.43 -2.18 10.22
C ALA A 68 -0.29 -2.98 11.30
N LYS A 69 -1.47 -3.57 11.01
CA LYS A 69 -2.13 -4.53 11.90
C LYS A 69 -1.24 -5.75 12.15
N ALA A 70 -0.64 -6.31 11.11
CA ALA A 70 0.25 -7.46 11.22
C ALA A 70 1.54 -7.14 11.99
N VAL A 71 2.12 -5.96 11.77
CA VAL A 71 3.28 -5.46 12.51
C VAL A 71 2.94 -5.23 13.98
N ALA A 72 1.79 -4.61 14.27
CA ALA A 72 1.31 -4.40 15.64
C ALA A 72 1.10 -5.75 16.35
N LEU A 73 0.49 -6.73 15.68
CA LEU A 73 0.30 -8.08 16.21
C LEU A 73 1.65 -8.76 16.49
N LYS A 74 2.64 -8.60 15.61
CA LYS A 74 3.99 -9.15 15.79
C LYS A 74 4.76 -8.49 16.94
N LEU A 75 4.60 -7.18 17.11
CA LEU A 75 5.27 -6.41 18.15
C LEU A 75 4.66 -6.70 19.54
N LEU A 76 3.33 -6.72 19.64
CA LEU A 76 2.62 -6.85 20.90
C LEU A 76 2.44 -8.30 21.35
N PHE A 77 2.34 -9.25 20.41
CA PHE A 77 2.05 -10.66 20.69
C PHE A 77 3.00 -11.63 19.96
N PRO A 78 4.33 -11.55 20.21
CA PRO A 78 5.35 -12.26 19.43
C PRO A 78 5.17 -13.78 19.43
N ASN A 79 4.77 -14.38 20.56
CA ASN A 79 4.54 -15.82 20.68
C ASN A 79 3.35 -16.31 19.84
N LEU A 80 2.35 -15.44 19.65
CA LEU A 80 1.17 -15.73 18.85
C LEU A 80 1.45 -15.51 17.37
N SER A 81 2.25 -14.50 17.04
CA SER A 81 2.61 -14.15 15.67
C SER A 81 3.74 -15.01 15.08
N ALA A 82 4.46 -15.77 15.91
CA ALA A 82 5.65 -16.53 15.49
C ALA A 82 5.46 -17.46 14.26
N PRO A 83 4.29 -18.12 14.08
CA PRO A 83 4.04 -18.94 12.89
C PRO A 83 3.83 -18.12 11.60
N TYR A 84 3.54 -16.83 11.70
CA TYR A 84 3.19 -15.99 10.55
C TYR A 84 4.39 -15.18 10.08
N LYS A 85 4.64 -15.24 8.78
CA LYS A 85 5.62 -14.37 8.12
C LYS A 85 4.87 -13.18 7.56
N LEU A 86 5.40 -11.99 7.83
CA LEU A 86 4.94 -10.79 7.13
C LEU A 86 5.31 -10.92 5.65
N PRO A 87 4.47 -10.46 4.73
CA PRO A 87 4.85 -10.37 3.33
C PRO A 87 6.12 -9.52 3.24
N GLU A 88 7.13 -10.03 2.53
CA GLU A 88 8.31 -9.24 2.21
C GLU A 88 7.86 -8.14 1.25
N THR A 89 7.83 -6.89 1.72
CA THR A 89 7.60 -5.76 0.83
C THR A 89 8.79 -5.67 -0.11
N GLU A 90 8.54 -5.66 -1.41
CA GLU A 90 9.59 -5.35 -2.37
C GLU A 90 10.23 -4.02 -1.96
N PRO A 91 11.57 -3.95 -1.88
CA PRO A 91 12.23 -2.71 -1.53
C PRO A 91 11.85 -1.66 -2.58
N THR A 92 11.35 -0.52 -2.12
CA THR A 92 11.13 0.62 -3.01
C THR A 92 12.44 0.93 -3.72
N PRO A 93 12.49 0.89 -5.07
CA PRO A 93 13.72 1.13 -5.78
C PRO A 93 14.24 2.53 -5.45
N LEU A 94 15.54 2.64 -5.18
CA LEU A 94 16.17 3.89 -4.76
C LEU A 94 16.03 5.00 -5.82
N TYR A 95 15.89 4.60 -7.09
CA TYR A 95 15.75 5.49 -8.23
C TYR A 95 14.60 5.03 -9.11
N VAL A 96 13.81 6.00 -9.59
CA VAL A 96 12.69 5.75 -10.50
C VAL A 96 13.04 6.37 -11.85
N ALA A 97 12.94 5.57 -12.90
CA ALA A 97 12.97 6.06 -14.27
C ALA A 97 11.53 6.34 -14.72
N VAL A 98 11.29 7.54 -15.26
CA VAL A 98 9.99 7.92 -15.81
C VAL A 98 10.20 8.28 -17.28
N ALA A 99 9.49 7.57 -18.15
CA ALA A 99 9.52 7.81 -19.59
C ALA A 99 8.30 8.63 -20.01
N TYR A 100 8.52 9.61 -20.89
CA TYR A 100 7.48 10.44 -21.48
C TYR A 100 7.65 10.44 -23.00
N ASP A 101 6.55 10.66 -23.71
CA ASP A 101 6.62 10.94 -25.15
C ASP A 101 7.45 12.18 -25.44
N ALA A 102 8.23 12.13 -26.52
CA ALA A 102 9.11 13.22 -26.93
C ALA A 102 8.38 14.56 -27.16
N PHE A 103 7.09 14.53 -27.49
CA PHE A 103 6.26 15.74 -27.66
C PHE A 103 6.14 16.56 -26.37
N LYS A 104 6.28 15.94 -25.19
CA LYS A 104 6.20 16.60 -23.88
C LYS A 104 7.56 17.06 -23.37
N ALA A 105 8.62 16.99 -24.20
CA ALA A 105 9.97 17.27 -23.75
C ALA A 105 10.16 18.66 -23.15
N ARG A 106 9.49 19.69 -23.68
CA ARG A 106 9.57 21.05 -23.13
C ARG A 106 8.98 21.12 -21.72
N ASP A 107 7.78 20.58 -21.53
CA ASP A 107 7.09 20.53 -20.24
C ASP A 107 7.89 19.73 -19.20
N VAL A 108 8.46 18.59 -19.59
CA VAL A 108 9.29 17.74 -18.72
C VAL A 108 10.58 18.45 -18.32
N MET A 109 11.22 19.15 -19.26
CA MET A 109 12.44 19.90 -18.99
C MET A 109 12.17 21.10 -18.09
N GLU A 110 11.06 21.82 -18.31
CA GLU A 110 10.63 22.92 -17.42
C GLU A 110 10.32 22.41 -16.01
N LEU A 111 9.58 21.30 -15.89
CA LEU A 111 9.25 20.70 -14.60
C LEU A 111 10.51 20.21 -13.87
N SER A 112 11.42 19.54 -14.57
CA SER A 112 12.67 19.06 -13.97
C SER A 112 13.55 20.20 -13.46
N ALA A 113 13.56 21.35 -14.12
CA ALA A 113 14.29 22.54 -13.68
C ALA A 113 13.74 23.11 -12.35
N GLN A 114 12.46 22.89 -12.03
CA GLN A 114 11.86 23.32 -10.77
C GLN A 114 12.31 22.48 -9.55
N TYR A 115 12.84 21.28 -9.78
CA TYR A 115 13.28 20.35 -8.73
C TYR A 115 14.77 20.00 -8.86
N PRO A 116 15.68 20.99 -8.73
CA PRO A 116 17.11 20.75 -8.85
C PRO A 116 17.59 19.78 -7.77
N GLY A 117 18.37 18.77 -8.17
CA GLY A 117 18.92 17.76 -7.26
C GLY A 117 18.02 16.55 -7.01
N GLN A 118 16.73 16.59 -7.39
CA GLN A 118 15.85 15.41 -7.37
C GLN A 118 15.94 14.61 -8.69
N VAL A 119 16.18 15.30 -9.80
CA VAL A 119 16.40 14.68 -11.11
C VAL A 119 17.89 14.40 -11.30
N MET A 120 18.28 13.13 -11.30
CA MET A 120 19.68 12.72 -11.45
C MET A 120 20.20 12.87 -12.88
N ALA A 121 19.37 12.48 -13.85
CA ALA A 121 19.71 12.48 -15.26
C ALA A 121 18.43 12.48 -16.11
N TYR A 122 18.54 13.06 -17.31
CA TYR A 122 17.50 13.02 -18.33
C TYR A 122 18.14 12.85 -19.71
N GLY A 123 17.35 12.36 -20.66
CA GLY A 123 17.77 12.13 -22.02
C GLY A 123 16.63 11.66 -22.90
N PHE A 124 16.83 11.76 -24.20
CA PHE A 124 15.93 11.24 -25.21
C PHE A 124 16.40 9.86 -25.61
N PHE A 125 15.48 8.89 -25.61
CA PHE A 125 15.77 7.50 -25.92
C PHE A 125 14.91 7.02 -27.08
N SER A 126 15.40 6.01 -27.81
CA SER A 126 14.72 5.44 -28.98
C SER A 126 13.50 4.57 -28.65
N SER A 127 13.41 4.06 -27.41
CA SER A 127 12.37 3.15 -26.95
C SER A 127 12.08 3.39 -25.47
N ASP A 128 10.86 3.03 -25.06
CA ASP A 128 10.38 2.96 -23.68
C ASP A 128 10.82 1.65 -22.97
N ILE A 129 11.36 0.68 -23.70
CA ILE A 129 11.89 -0.58 -23.17
C ILE A 129 13.35 -0.36 -22.74
N PRO A 130 13.68 -0.47 -21.42
CA PRO A 130 15.02 -0.15 -20.93
C PRO A 130 16.16 -0.98 -21.55
N ALA A 131 15.87 -2.22 -21.97
CA ALA A 131 16.87 -3.11 -22.58
C ALA A 131 17.25 -2.73 -24.03
N GLU A 132 16.35 -2.05 -24.74
CA GLU A 132 16.50 -1.71 -26.17
C GLU A 132 16.71 -0.21 -26.40
N ALA A 133 16.50 0.59 -25.36
CA ALA A 133 16.64 2.04 -25.39
C ALA A 133 18.08 2.47 -25.69
N GLN A 134 18.27 3.19 -26.80
CA GLN A 134 19.52 3.85 -27.13
C GLN A 134 19.41 5.35 -26.88
N LEU A 135 20.44 5.95 -26.31
CA LEU A 135 20.49 7.40 -26.06
C LEU A 135 20.58 8.16 -27.38
N VAL A 136 19.55 8.94 -27.69
CA VAL A 136 19.45 9.77 -28.89
C VAL A 136 20.09 11.14 -28.65
N ALA A 137 19.71 11.81 -27.56
CA ALA A 137 20.17 13.17 -27.24
C ALA A 137 20.05 13.47 -25.74
N LYS A 138 20.77 14.49 -25.27
CA LYS A 138 20.70 14.97 -23.88
C LYS A 138 19.99 16.33 -23.73
N THR A 139 19.80 17.04 -24.83
CA THR A 139 19.19 18.38 -24.85
C THR A 139 18.10 18.42 -25.91
N VAL A 140 17.10 19.27 -25.69
CA VAL A 140 15.96 19.45 -26.62
C VAL A 140 16.47 19.92 -27.98
N GLU A 141 17.41 20.87 -28.00
CA GLU A 141 18.01 21.41 -29.23
C GLU A 141 18.64 20.30 -30.10
N LYS A 142 19.47 19.44 -29.50
CA LYS A 142 20.13 18.33 -30.22
C LYS A 142 19.15 17.26 -30.67
N PHE A 143 18.00 17.14 -30.01
CA PHE A 143 16.94 16.24 -30.42
C PHE A 143 16.19 16.80 -31.62
N GLU A 144 15.81 18.08 -31.59
CA GLU A 144 15.12 18.77 -32.68
C GLU A 144 16.00 18.90 -33.94
N GLU A 145 17.32 19.07 -33.81
CA GLU A 145 18.27 19.09 -34.94
C GLU A 145 18.35 17.76 -35.70
N ARG A 146 17.95 16.65 -35.06
CA ARG A 146 18.14 15.28 -35.57
C ARG A 146 16.94 14.73 -36.34
N THR A 147 15.92 15.52 -36.63
CA THR A 147 14.64 15.10 -37.26
C THR A 147 14.75 14.67 -38.72
N ILE A 148 15.89 14.16 -39.18
CA ILE A 148 15.98 13.42 -40.45
C ILE A 148 15.68 11.95 -40.12
N PRO A 149 14.55 11.39 -40.58
CA PRO A 149 14.14 10.05 -40.19
C PRO A 149 15.09 9.02 -40.83
N THR A 150 15.74 8.19 -40.02
CA THR A 150 16.35 6.96 -40.53
C THR A 150 15.27 5.88 -40.50
N THR A 151 14.88 5.46 -41.70
CA THR A 151 13.97 4.35 -42.01
C THR A 151 14.35 3.06 -41.29
#